data_AF-A0A9E0M648-F1
#
_entry.id   AF-A0A9E0M648-F1
#
_cell.length_a   1.000
_cell.length_b   1.000
_cell.length_c   1.000
_cell.angle_alpha   90.00
_cell.angle_beta   90.00
_cell.angle_gamma   90.00
#
_symmetry.space_group_name_H-M   'P 1'
#
loop_
_entity.id
_entity.type
_entity.pdbx_description
1 polymer ?
#
loop_
_entity_poly.entity_id
_entity_poly.type
_entity_poly.pdbx_seq_one_letter_code
_entity_poly.pdbx_strand_id
1 'polypeptide(L)'
;MPRHLRRRHPGWLLLAAGAAAAAPPTGLADPTRPPGVVAAPMAAAASTVPKTAPAPPRLQSVQLGRAGEASALVDGRLLRVGDALGEAKVVAIDLQGLQLQGPRGSERLWLLAALVQQRSAPPSPPPTPAPPTVAVAGDR
;
A
#
# COMPACT_ATOMS: atom_id res chain seq x y z
N MET A 1 43.67 -30.01 53.81
CA MET A 1 43.74 -28.73 54.56
C MET A 1 44.65 -27.80 53.77
N PRO A 2 44.40 -26.49 53.59
CA PRO A 2 43.56 -25.60 54.39
C PRO A 2 42.55 -24.73 53.60
N ARG A 3 41.60 -24.18 54.36
CA ARG A 3 40.54 -23.24 53.98
C ARG A 3 40.99 -21.83 54.35
N HIS A 4 41.23 -20.89 53.44
CA HIS A 4 41.34 -19.47 53.81
C HIS A 4 40.98 -18.62 52.59
N LEU A 5 40.23 -17.51 52.64
CA LEU A 5 39.40 -16.89 53.66
C LEU A 5 38.54 -15.89 52.88
N ARG A 6 37.24 -15.83 53.16
CA ARG A 6 36.40 -14.71 52.71
C ARG A 6 36.90 -13.44 53.40
N ARG A 7 37.06 -12.34 52.65
CA ARG A 7 36.87 -11.00 53.20
C ARG A 7 35.93 -10.21 52.30
N ARG A 8 34.90 -9.68 52.94
CA ARG A 8 33.83 -8.88 52.38
C ARG A 8 34.03 -7.42 52.77
N HIS A 9 33.33 -6.57 52.01
CA HIS A 9 32.84 -5.23 52.34
C HIS A 9 33.82 -4.06 52.11
N PRO A 10 33.32 -2.82 52.10
CA PRO A 10 32.23 -2.29 51.27
C PRO A 10 32.71 -0.98 50.60
N GLY A 11 32.08 -0.55 49.52
CA GLY A 11 32.51 0.69 48.83
C GLY A 11 31.36 1.34 48.10
N TRP A 12 30.35 1.78 48.87
CA TRP A 12 29.36 2.73 48.40
C TRP A 12 30.05 4.09 48.27
N LEU A 13 30.08 4.64 47.06
CA LEU A 13 30.13 6.09 46.86
C LEU A 13 29.46 6.42 45.53
N LEU A 14 28.23 6.90 45.69
CA LEU A 14 27.43 7.63 44.71
C LEU A 14 28.23 8.78 44.10
N LEU A 15 28.18 8.92 42.78
CA LEU A 15 28.19 10.25 42.17
C LEU A 15 27.13 10.29 41.06
N ALA A 16 26.05 11.00 41.36
CA ALA A 16 24.96 11.34 40.47
C ALA A 16 25.27 12.68 39.78
N ALA A 17 25.06 12.77 38.46
CA ALA A 17 24.76 13.98 37.66
C ALA A 17 24.96 13.64 36.18
N GLY A 18 24.08 13.90 35.22
CA GLY A 18 22.73 14.44 35.22
C GLY A 18 22.17 14.12 33.82
N ALA A 19 21.08 13.36 33.77
CA ALA A 19 20.38 13.11 32.51
C ALA A 19 19.48 14.32 32.24
N ALA A 20 19.94 15.24 31.39
CA ALA A 20 19.08 16.27 30.83
C ALA A 20 18.06 15.61 29.89
N ALA A 21 16.94 15.18 30.44
CA ALA A 21 15.78 14.79 29.67
C ALA A 21 15.23 16.05 29.00
N ALA A 22 15.51 16.21 27.70
CA ALA A 22 14.85 17.19 26.87
C ALA A 22 13.35 16.85 26.84
N ALA A 23 12.57 17.59 27.61
CA ALA A 23 11.12 17.53 27.52
C ALA A 23 10.71 17.96 26.10
N PRO A 24 9.93 17.16 25.36
CA PRO A 24 9.36 17.63 24.11
C PRO A 24 8.37 18.77 24.43
N PRO A 25 8.32 19.84 23.62
CA PRO A 25 7.36 20.91 23.83
C PRO A 25 5.93 20.35 23.73
N THR A 26 5.15 20.54 24.79
CA THR A 26 3.69 20.37 24.82
C THR A 26 3.03 21.49 24.01
N GLY A 27 3.32 21.53 22.71
CA GLY A 27 2.47 22.23 21.76
C GLY A 27 1.26 21.37 21.49
N LEU A 28 0.06 21.98 21.44
CA LEU A 28 -1.15 21.32 20.97
C LEU A 28 -0.87 20.74 19.58
N ALA A 29 -0.64 19.43 19.50
CA ALA A 29 -0.34 18.75 18.27
C ALA A 29 -1.55 18.92 17.34
N ASP A 30 -1.35 19.57 16.21
CA ASP A 30 -2.40 19.82 15.23
C ASP A 30 -3.01 18.46 14.82
N PRO A 31 -4.27 18.17 15.18
CA PRO A 31 -4.92 16.90 14.87
C PRO A 31 -5.18 16.73 13.37
N THR A 32 -5.05 17.81 12.59
CA THR A 32 -5.11 17.78 11.12
C THR A 32 -3.76 17.50 10.48
N ARG A 33 -2.68 17.39 11.27
CA ARG A 33 -1.40 16.94 10.74
C ARG A 33 -1.56 15.46 10.34
N PRO A 34 -1.52 15.13 9.03
CA PRO A 34 -1.54 13.74 8.63
C PRO A 34 -0.36 13.02 9.29
N PRO A 35 -0.51 11.73 9.65
CA PRO A 35 0.59 10.98 10.22
C PRO A 35 1.81 11.18 9.32
N GLY A 36 2.88 11.72 9.88
CA GLY A 36 4.09 12.03 9.12
C GLY A 36 4.44 10.81 8.29
N VAL A 37 4.63 11.00 6.98
CA VAL A 37 5.02 9.93 6.07
C VAL A 37 6.43 9.49 6.48
N VAL A 38 6.49 8.62 7.47
CA VAL A 38 7.66 7.81 7.73
C VAL A 38 7.64 6.79 6.59
N ALA A 39 8.37 7.07 5.52
CA ALA A 39 8.80 6.04 4.60
C ALA A 39 9.65 5.07 5.45
N ALA A 40 8.98 4.07 6.05
CA ALA A 40 9.66 3.06 6.82
C ALA A 40 10.57 2.30 5.85
N PRO A 41 11.89 2.20 6.13
CA PRO A 41 12.70 1.24 5.40
C PRO A 41 12.07 -0.13 5.64
N MET A 42 11.83 -0.86 4.55
CA MET A 42 11.35 -2.24 4.55
C MET A 42 12.36 -3.10 5.34
N ALA A 43 12.20 -3.17 6.65
CA ALA A 43 12.92 -4.09 7.49
C ALA A 43 12.27 -5.46 7.30
N ALA A 44 12.99 -6.34 6.60
CA ALA A 44 12.67 -7.75 6.50
C ALA A 44 12.74 -8.39 7.89
N ALA A 45 11.63 -8.33 8.63
CA ALA A 45 11.46 -9.10 9.85
C ALA A 45 11.04 -10.51 9.44
N ALA A 46 12.02 -11.42 9.40
CA ALA A 46 11.78 -12.85 9.39
C ALA A 46 11.17 -13.26 10.75
N SER A 47 9.86 -13.04 10.89
CA SER A 47 9.09 -13.54 12.02
C SER A 47 8.70 -14.98 11.74
N THR A 48 9.25 -15.90 12.52
CA THR A 48 8.75 -17.27 12.65
C THR A 48 7.37 -17.22 13.31
N VAL A 49 6.34 -17.02 12.50
CA VAL A 49 4.93 -17.10 12.91
C VAL A 49 4.55 -18.59 12.95
N PRO A 50 3.79 -19.06 13.97
CA PRO A 50 3.18 -20.39 13.91
C PRO A 50 2.40 -20.53 12.60
N LYS A 51 2.32 -21.74 12.03
CA LYS A 51 1.59 -22.03 10.79
C LYS A 51 0.08 -21.85 11.00
N THR A 52 -0.34 -20.61 11.16
CA THR A 52 -1.72 -20.15 11.03
C THR A 52 -2.15 -20.45 9.60
N ALA A 53 -3.35 -21.01 9.42
CA ALA A 53 -3.91 -21.25 8.11
C ALA A 53 -3.79 -20.00 7.23
N PRO A 54 -3.54 -20.14 5.91
CA PRO A 54 -3.40 -18.97 5.04
C PRO A 54 -4.60 -18.06 5.23
N ALA A 55 -4.35 -16.78 5.52
CA ALA A 55 -5.42 -15.80 5.62
C ALA A 55 -6.18 -15.77 4.28
N PRO A 56 -7.52 -15.63 4.29
CA PRO A 56 -8.27 -15.51 3.05
C PRO A 56 -7.80 -14.27 2.28
N PRO A 57 -7.68 -14.35 0.96
CA PRO A 57 -7.20 -13.24 0.16
C PRO A 57 -8.12 -12.03 0.31
N ARG A 58 -7.55 -10.82 0.42
CA ARG A 58 -8.33 -9.58 0.60
C ARG A 58 -8.17 -8.64 -0.56
N LEU A 59 -9.31 -8.24 -1.14
CA LEU A 59 -9.36 -7.20 -2.16
C LEU A 59 -9.21 -5.82 -1.52
N GLN A 60 -8.20 -5.07 -1.97
CA GLN A 60 -7.84 -3.76 -1.41
C GLN A 60 -8.24 -2.60 -2.32
N SER A 61 -8.14 -2.74 -3.64
CA SER A 61 -8.59 -1.73 -4.59
C SER A 61 -8.89 -2.33 -5.97
N VAL A 62 -9.71 -1.62 -6.75
CA VAL A 62 -9.96 -1.92 -8.17
C VAL A 62 -9.67 -0.67 -8.98
N GLN A 63 -8.98 -0.85 -10.11
CA GLN A 63 -8.69 0.17 -11.11
C GLN A 63 -9.36 -0.24 -12.41
N LEU A 64 -10.27 0.60 -12.88
CA LEU A 64 -10.90 0.45 -14.20
C LEU A 64 -10.28 1.49 -15.13
N GLY A 65 -9.59 1.00 -16.16
CA GLY A 65 -8.99 1.78 -17.22
C GLY A 65 -9.98 2.12 -18.33
N ARG A 66 -9.48 2.83 -19.34
CA ARG A 66 -10.23 3.10 -20.57
C ARG A 66 -10.15 1.88 -21.49
N ALA A 67 -11.15 1.68 -22.34
CA ALA A 67 -11.22 0.55 -23.29
C ALA A 67 -11.29 -0.86 -22.65
N GLY A 68 -11.84 -0.99 -21.45
CA GLY A 68 -12.12 -2.29 -20.83
C GLY A 68 -10.94 -2.91 -20.07
N GLU A 69 -9.82 -2.18 -19.91
CA GLU A 69 -8.74 -2.60 -19.04
C GLU A 69 -9.20 -2.56 -17.58
N ALA A 70 -8.91 -3.62 -16.82
CA ALA A 70 -9.22 -3.68 -15.40
C ALA A 70 -8.10 -4.38 -14.63
N SER A 71 -7.80 -3.87 -13.44
CA SER A 71 -6.85 -4.49 -12.52
C SER A 71 -7.29 -4.35 -11.07
N ALA A 72 -6.91 -5.31 -10.24
CA ALA A 72 -7.28 -5.40 -8.84
C ALA A 72 -6.04 -5.58 -7.98
N LEU A 73 -5.97 -4.89 -6.84
CA LEU A 73 -4.93 -5.08 -5.85
C LEU A 73 -5.44 -6.07 -4.79
N VAL A 74 -4.85 -7.25 -4.74
CA VAL A 74 -5.18 -8.31 -3.77
C VAL A 74 -3.92 -8.64 -2.98
N ASP A 75 -3.96 -8.46 -1.66
CA ASP A 75 -2.81 -8.68 -0.76
C ASP A 75 -1.51 -8.02 -1.23
N GLY A 76 -1.61 -6.80 -1.80
CA GLY A 76 -0.46 -6.06 -2.34
C GLY A 76 0.00 -6.48 -3.74
N ARG A 77 -0.64 -7.48 -4.36
CA ARG A 77 -0.35 -7.92 -5.72
C ARG A 77 -1.38 -7.39 -6.70
N LEU A 78 -0.90 -6.83 -7.81
CA LEU A 78 -1.76 -6.39 -8.90
C LEU A 78 -2.13 -7.59 -9.79
N LEU A 79 -3.43 -7.80 -10.01
CA LEU A 79 -3.99 -8.88 -10.82
C LEU A 79 -4.86 -8.31 -11.93
N ARG A 80 -4.90 -8.99 -13.06
CA ARG A 80 -5.74 -8.71 -14.23
C ARG A 80 -6.65 -9.90 -14.54
N VAL A 81 -7.62 -9.69 -15.42
CA VAL A 81 -8.44 -10.78 -15.95
C VAL A 81 -7.52 -11.80 -16.63
N GLY A 82 -7.68 -13.07 -16.26
CA GLY A 82 -6.84 -14.17 -16.72
C GLY A 82 -5.74 -14.58 -15.75
N ASP A 83 -5.36 -13.73 -14.79
CA ASP A 83 -4.34 -14.07 -13.80
C ASP A 83 -4.84 -15.11 -12.79
N ALA A 84 -3.90 -15.82 -12.17
CA ALA A 84 -4.18 -16.79 -11.11
C ALA A 84 -3.97 -16.18 -9.71
N LEU A 85 -4.90 -16.48 -8.81
CA LEU A 85 -4.84 -16.20 -7.38
C LEU A 85 -5.01 -17.52 -6.62
N GLY A 86 -3.87 -18.11 -6.22
CA GLY A 86 -3.85 -19.47 -5.70
C GLY A 86 -4.27 -20.48 -6.77
N GLU A 87 -5.32 -21.26 -6.50
CA GLU A 87 -5.90 -22.25 -7.43
C GLU A 87 -7.05 -21.66 -8.29
N ALA A 88 -7.43 -20.41 -8.05
CA ALA A 88 -8.53 -19.75 -8.74
C ALA A 88 -8.02 -18.78 -9.83
N LYS A 89 -8.78 -18.66 -10.91
CA LYS A 89 -8.48 -17.75 -12.03
C LYS A 89 -9.40 -16.53 -11.99
N VAL A 90 -8.86 -15.34 -12.21
CA VAL A 90 -9.64 -14.11 -12.32
C VAL A 90 -10.41 -14.13 -13.63
N VAL A 91 -11.75 -14.06 -13.55
CA VAL A 91 -12.63 -14.08 -14.73
C VAL A 91 -13.26 -12.72 -15.03
N ALA A 92 -13.45 -11.88 -14.01
CA ALA A 92 -13.95 -10.53 -14.18
C ALA A 92 -13.47 -9.61 -13.06
N ILE A 93 -13.36 -8.33 -13.36
CA ILE A 93 -13.04 -7.25 -12.41
C ILE A 93 -14.01 -6.11 -12.70
N ASP A 94 -14.72 -5.65 -11.68
CA ASP A 94 -15.71 -4.57 -11.78
C ASP A 94 -15.65 -3.63 -10.56
N LEU A 95 -16.53 -2.63 -10.53
CA LEU A 95 -16.58 -1.62 -9.45
C LEU A 95 -16.82 -2.21 -8.05
N GLN A 96 -17.51 -3.34 -7.96
CA GLN A 96 -17.88 -3.98 -6.70
C GLN A 96 -16.80 -4.96 -6.23
N GLY A 97 -16.02 -5.52 -7.15
CA GLY A 97 -14.86 -6.31 -6.82
C GLY A 97 -14.37 -7.25 -7.91
N LEU A 98 -13.90 -8.42 -7.49
CA LEU A 98 -13.19 -9.36 -8.33
C LEU A 98 -13.89 -10.72 -8.32
N GLN A 99 -14.13 -11.28 -9.51
CA GLN A 99 -14.74 -12.59 -9.68
C GLN A 99 -13.70 -13.63 -10.04
N LEU A 100 -13.71 -14.73 -9.29
CA LEU A 100 -12.77 -15.84 -9.39
C LEU A 100 -13.51 -17.09 -9.85
N GLN A 101 -12.81 -17.90 -10.65
CA GLN A 101 -13.22 -19.25 -10.99
C GLN A 101 -12.20 -20.23 -10.41
N GLY A 102 -12.61 -20.94 -9.36
CA GLY A 102 -11.78 -21.96 -8.71
C GLY A 102 -12.33 -23.37 -8.91
N PRO A 103 -11.69 -24.39 -8.31
CA PRO A 103 -12.13 -25.77 -8.38
C PRO A 103 -13.48 -26.01 -7.69
N ARG A 104 -13.87 -25.15 -6.74
CA ARG A 104 -15.17 -25.20 -6.03
C ARG A 104 -16.27 -24.40 -6.73
N GLY A 105 -15.99 -23.81 -7.89
CA GLY A 105 -16.92 -22.96 -8.63
C GLY A 105 -16.54 -21.48 -8.61
N SER A 106 -17.53 -20.63 -8.86
CA SER A 106 -17.33 -19.19 -8.95
C SER A 106 -17.39 -18.53 -7.56
N GLU A 107 -16.39 -17.71 -7.25
CA GLU A 107 -16.27 -16.98 -5.99
C GLU A 107 -16.14 -15.48 -6.27
N ARG A 108 -16.57 -14.64 -5.31
CA ARG A 108 -16.50 -13.19 -5.44
C ARG A 108 -15.82 -12.55 -4.24
N LEU A 109 -14.74 -11.83 -4.52
CA LEU A 109 -14.03 -11.00 -3.54
C LEU A 109 -14.58 -9.58 -3.58
N TRP A 110 -15.15 -9.15 -2.45
CA TRP A 110 -15.72 -7.82 -2.27
C TRP A 110 -14.68 -6.81 -1.82
N LEU A 111 -14.81 -5.58 -2.29
CA LEU A 111 -13.98 -4.47 -1.85
C LEU A 111 -14.40 -4.02 -0.43
N LEU A 112 -13.57 -4.28 0.57
CA LEU A 112 -13.85 -3.96 1.98
C LEU A 112 -13.27 -2.57 2.31
N ALA A 113 -14.14 -1.57 2.53
CA ALA A 113 -13.83 -0.13 2.63
C ALA A 113 -13.28 0.45 1.32
N ALA A 114 -14.18 0.96 0.47
CA ALA A 114 -13.90 1.23 -0.93
C ALA A 114 -13.13 2.54 -1.18
N LEU A 115 -11.89 2.42 -1.65
CA LEU A 115 -11.27 3.43 -2.51
C LEU A 115 -11.29 2.90 -3.95
N VAL A 116 -12.28 3.33 -4.73
CA VAL A 116 -12.34 3.08 -6.17
C VAL A 116 -11.60 4.20 -6.88
N GLN A 117 -10.52 3.88 -7.61
CA GLN A 117 -9.81 4.87 -8.42
C GLN A 117 -10.23 4.76 -9.89
N GLN A 118 -11.07 5.69 -10.32
CA GLN A 118 -11.38 5.88 -11.73
C GLN A 118 -10.30 6.74 -12.37
N ARG A 119 -9.55 6.17 -13.31
CA ARG A 119 -8.58 6.94 -14.10
C ARG A 119 -9.33 7.73 -15.18
N SER A 120 -9.67 8.98 -14.87
CA SER A 120 -10.07 9.97 -15.86
C SER A 120 -8.82 10.41 -16.64
N ALA A 121 -8.63 9.93 -17.87
CA ALA A 121 -7.62 10.56 -18.73
C ALA A 121 -8.05 12.01 -19.09
N PRO A 122 -7.08 12.92 -19.32
CA PRO A 122 -7.38 14.29 -19.74
C PRO A 122 -8.25 14.29 -21.01
N PRO A 123 -9.12 15.29 -21.20
CA PRO A 123 -9.84 15.44 -22.46
C PRO A 123 -8.82 15.53 -23.60
N SER A 124 -9.03 14.74 -24.66
CA SER A 124 -8.24 14.88 -25.89
C SER A 124 -8.32 16.34 -26.36
N PRO A 125 -7.21 16.96 -26.81
CA PRO A 125 -7.29 18.28 -27.41
C PRO A 125 -8.26 18.25 -28.60
N PRO A 126 -9.08 19.30 -28.82
CA PRO A 126 -9.98 19.35 -29.96
C PRO A 126 -9.17 19.17 -31.26
N PRO A 127 -9.74 18.51 -32.30
CA PRO A 127 -9.06 18.43 -33.59
C PRO A 127 -8.73 19.86 -34.05
N THR A 128 -7.44 20.15 -34.25
CA THR A 128 -7.02 21.41 -34.83
C THR A 128 -7.73 21.56 -36.18
N PRO A 129 -8.56 22.61 -36.39
CA PRO A 129 -9.16 22.82 -37.70
C PRO A 129 -8.04 22.96 -38.72
N ALA A 130 -8.11 22.17 -39.79
CA ALA A 130 -7.18 22.30 -40.91
C ALA A 130 -7.20 23.77 -41.39
N PRO A 131 -6.04 24.36 -41.72
CA PRO A 131 -6.00 25.73 -42.21
C PRO A 131 -6.91 25.85 -43.44
N PRO A 132 -7.69 26.94 -43.57
CA PRO A 132 -8.48 27.14 -44.77
C PRO A 132 -7.51 27.20 -45.95
N THR A 133 -7.65 26.27 -46.91
CA THR A 133 -7.06 26.41 -48.23
C THR A 133 -7.63 27.68 -48.84
N VAL A 134 -6.87 28.77 -48.74
CA VAL A 134 -7.17 29.99 -49.48
C VAL A 134 -6.91 29.66 -50.95
N ALA A 135 -7.98 29.38 -51.68
CA ALA A 135 -7.94 29.32 -53.13
C ALA A 135 -7.60 30.72 -53.64
N VAL A 136 -6.33 30.94 -53.97
CA VAL A 136 -5.90 32.06 -54.80
C VAL A 136 -6.43 31.77 -56.20
N ALA A 137 -7.66 32.22 -56.46
CA ALA A 137 -8.18 32.34 -57.81
C ALA A 137 -7.41 33.49 -58.47
N GLY A 138 -6.42 33.11 -59.28
CA GLY A 138 -5.62 34.02 -60.08
C GLY A 138 -6.48 34.71 -61.13
N ASP A 139 -6.45 36.03 -61.06
CA ASP A 139 -6.84 37.00 -62.08
C ASP A 139 -6.03 36.73 -63.37
N ARG A 140 -6.73 36.37 -64.47
CA ARG A 140 -6.35 36.61 -65.88
C ARG A 140 -7.56 36.51 -66.80
#